data_AF-A0A5C4N6E1-F1
#
_entry.id   AF-A0A5C4N6E1-F1
#
_cell.length_a   1.000
_cell.length_b   1.000
_cell.length_c   1.000
_cell.angle_alpha   90.00
_cell.angle_beta   90.00
_cell.angle_gamma   90.00
#
_symmetry.space_group_name_H-M   'P 1'
#
loop_
_entity.id
_entity.type
_entity.pdbx_description
1 polymer ?
#
loop_
_entity_poly.entity_id
_entity_poly.type
_entity_poly.pdbx_seq_one_letter_code
_entity_poly.pdbx_strand_id
1 'polypeptide(L)'
;MRFYREHRGFEVHLGEAPRTSDAGGVTWLVRGYGKDRANGVAPSRQEAFTAASAAIDRIEDDPYRFPVNLVGYPRESEGDVVTRDGEVLGRWRMSDDEALEMVEFIPEGADDVLFRDHFIGVLCATIQDWYEGRESR
;
A
#
# COMPACT_ATOMS: atom_id res chain seq x y z
N MET A 1 -14.66 -21.33 13.39
CA MET A 1 -13.17 -21.44 13.39
C MET A 1 -12.63 -20.47 12.34
N ARG A 2 -11.81 -19.48 12.71
CA ARG A 2 -11.20 -18.54 11.75
C ARG A 2 -10.08 -19.28 11.00
N PHE A 3 -10.09 -19.24 9.68
CA PHE A 3 -9.08 -19.88 8.84
C PHE A 3 -8.08 -18.82 8.36
N TYR A 4 -6.79 -19.14 8.43
CA TYR A 4 -5.70 -18.27 8.03
C TYR A 4 -4.87 -18.95 6.95
N ARG A 5 -4.51 -18.19 5.91
CA ARG A 5 -3.56 -18.63 4.90
C ARG A 5 -2.76 -17.45 4.37
N GLU A 6 -1.44 -17.60 4.34
CA GLU A 6 -0.58 -16.67 3.60
C GLU A 6 -0.65 -16.97 2.09
N HIS A 7 -0.78 -15.92 1.29
CA HIS A 7 -0.79 -16.01 -0.16
C HIS A 7 -0.03 -14.82 -0.75
N ARG A 8 1.10 -15.08 -1.40
CA ARG A 8 1.97 -14.05 -2.01
C ARG A 8 2.36 -12.92 -1.05
N GLY A 9 2.65 -13.25 0.21
CA GLY A 9 3.00 -12.27 1.24
C GLY A 9 1.81 -11.48 1.82
N PHE A 10 0.58 -11.80 1.41
CA PHE A 10 -0.64 -11.29 2.02
C PHE A 10 -1.24 -12.33 2.98
N GLU A 11 -1.87 -11.85 4.04
CA GLU A 11 -2.63 -12.66 4.97
C GLU A 11 -4.09 -12.74 4.52
N VAL A 12 -4.61 -13.95 4.31
CA VAL A 12 -6.02 -14.19 4.02
C VAL A 12 -6.70 -14.79 5.25
N HIS A 13 -7.66 -14.05 5.79
CA HIS A 13 -8.46 -14.42 6.95
C HIS A 13 -9.88 -14.75 6.52
N LEU A 14 -10.36 -15.97 6.82
CA LEU A 14 -11.74 -16.38 6.56
C LEU A 14 -12.52 -16.57 7.87
N GLY A 15 -13.78 -16.13 7.87
CA GLY A 15 -14.69 -16.20 9.01
C GLY A 15 -16.11 -16.58 8.58
N GLU A 16 -17.03 -16.66 9.55
CA GLU A 16 -18.44 -16.88 9.30
C GLU A 16 -19.16 -15.53 9.25
N ALA A 17 -20.03 -15.33 8.26
CA ALA A 17 -20.84 -14.13 8.16
C ALA A 17 -21.84 -14.03 9.32
N PRO A 18 -22.09 -12.81 9.84
CA PRO A 18 -23.09 -12.62 10.89
C PRO A 18 -24.48 -13.07 10.40
N ARG A 19 -25.27 -13.70 11.29
CA ARG A 19 -26.59 -14.29 10.98
C ARG A 19 -27.66 -13.31 10.48
N THR A 20 -27.35 -12.02 10.38
CA THR A 20 -28.26 -10.96 9.90
C THR A 20 -28.26 -10.81 8.38
N SER A 21 -27.34 -11.45 7.66
CA SER A 21 -27.40 -11.56 6.20
C SER A 21 -28.17 -12.83 5.83
N ASP A 22 -29.30 -12.70 5.13
CA ASP A 22 -30.23 -13.79 4.75
C ASP A 22 -29.60 -14.92 3.93
N ALA A 23 -28.34 -14.78 3.51
CA ALA A 23 -27.53 -15.87 2.99
C ALA A 23 -26.40 -16.15 3.99
N GLY A 24 -26.42 -17.33 4.62
CA GLY A 24 -25.24 -17.84 5.31
C GLY A 24 -24.03 -17.77 4.38
N GLY A 25 -22.89 -17.30 4.88
CA GLY A 25 -21.73 -17.02 4.04
C GLY A 25 -20.42 -17.04 4.81
N VAL A 26 -19.33 -16.96 4.07
CA VAL A 26 -17.96 -16.89 4.57
C VAL A 26 -17.44 -15.47 4.34
N THR A 27 -17.11 -14.78 5.41
CA THR A 27 -16.41 -13.49 5.32
C THR A 27 -14.96 -13.75 4.97
N TRP A 28 -14.37 -12.90 4.13
CA TRP A 28 -12.95 -12.91 3.85
C TRP A 28 -12.34 -11.52 4.05
N LEU A 29 -11.09 -11.49 4.48
CA LEU A 29 -10.28 -10.30 4.67
C LEU A 29 -8.85 -10.60 4.18
N VAL A 30 -8.34 -9.74 3.30
CA VAL A 30 -6.95 -9.69 2.87
C VAL A 30 -6.26 -8.60 3.69
N ARG A 31 -5.17 -8.93 4.38
CA ARG A 31 -4.27 -7.96 5.01
C ARG A 31 -2.91 -8.01 4.33
N GLY A 32 -2.26 -6.86 4.19
CA GLY A 32 -0.94 -6.73 3.60
C GLY A 32 -0.22 -5.53 4.20
N TYR A 33 1.05 -5.73 4.60
CA TYR A 33 1.84 -4.71 5.29
C TYR A 33 1.11 -4.15 6.54
N GLY A 34 0.53 -5.03 7.36
CA GLY A 34 -0.16 -4.67 8.61
C GLY A 34 -1.53 -3.99 8.47
N LYS A 35 -1.94 -3.57 7.27
CA LYS A 35 -3.25 -2.93 7.01
C LYS A 35 -4.21 -3.85 6.27
N ASP A 36 -5.50 -3.65 6.49
CA ASP A 36 -6.58 -4.32 5.78
C ASP A 36 -6.62 -3.80 4.33
N ARG A 37 -6.67 -4.70 3.34
CA ARG A 37 -6.51 -4.37 1.92
C ARG A 37 -7.76 -4.63 1.08
N ALA A 38 -8.52 -5.67 1.42
CA ALA A 38 -9.77 -5.99 0.76
C ALA A 38 -10.59 -6.91 1.66
N ASN A 39 -11.91 -6.82 1.62
CA ASN A 39 -12.78 -7.73 2.35
C ASN A 39 -14.08 -7.95 1.59
N GLY A 40 -14.81 -8.97 1.99
CA GLY A 40 -16.13 -9.25 1.44
C GLY A 40 -16.77 -10.49 2.06
N VAL A 41 -17.87 -10.93 1.44
CA VAL A 41 -18.60 -12.14 1.80
C VAL A 41 -18.77 -13.00 0.55
N ALA A 42 -18.60 -14.32 0.69
CA ALA A 42 -18.83 -15.28 -0.38
C ALA A 42 -19.67 -16.48 0.12
N PRO A 43 -20.37 -17.21 -0.76
CA PRO A 43 -21.21 -18.35 -0.37
C PRO A 43 -20.45 -19.51 0.27
N SER A 44 -19.18 -19.69 -0.08
CA SER A 44 -18.36 -20.82 0.37
C SER A 44 -16.92 -20.41 0.69
N ARG A 45 -16.18 -21.27 1.41
CA ARG A 45 -14.75 -21.01 1.70
C ARG A 45 -13.90 -20.99 0.43
N GLN A 46 -14.24 -21.83 -0.54
CA GLN A 46 -13.53 -21.88 -1.82
C GLN A 46 -13.74 -20.56 -2.58
N GLU A 47 -14.98 -20.10 -2.70
CA GLU A 47 -15.29 -18.82 -3.36
C GLU A 47 -14.71 -17.62 -2.59
N ALA A 48 -14.71 -17.66 -1.26
CA ALA A 48 -14.08 -16.64 -0.43
C ALA A 48 -12.58 -16.55 -0.69
N PHE A 49 -11.90 -17.69 -0.79
CA PHE A 49 -10.47 -17.72 -1.13
C PHE A 49 -10.22 -17.27 -2.57
N THR A 50 -11.04 -17.69 -3.53
CA THR A 50 -10.94 -17.23 -4.92
C THR A 50 -11.14 -15.71 -5.03
N ALA A 51 -12.12 -15.15 -4.32
CA ALA A 51 -12.35 -13.71 -4.27
C ALA A 51 -11.16 -12.97 -3.63
N ALA A 52 -10.61 -13.49 -2.53
CA ALA A 52 -9.42 -12.94 -1.89
C ALA A 52 -8.19 -12.99 -2.80
N SER A 53 -7.94 -14.11 -3.50
CA SER A 53 -6.86 -14.23 -4.48
C SER A 53 -7.02 -13.23 -5.63
N ALA A 54 -8.22 -13.11 -6.20
CA ALA A 54 -8.49 -12.12 -7.24
C ALA A 54 -8.33 -10.67 -6.73
N ALA A 55 -8.61 -10.41 -5.46
CA ALA A 55 -8.33 -9.12 -4.84
C ALA A 55 -6.82 -8.88 -4.72
N ILE A 56 -6.05 -9.90 -4.32
CA ILE A 56 -4.58 -9.84 -4.27
C ILE A 56 -4.00 -9.55 -5.66
N ASP A 57 -4.45 -10.24 -6.71
CA ASP A 57 -3.98 -9.97 -8.09
C ASP A 57 -4.19 -8.50 -8.47
N ARG A 58 -5.37 -7.93 -8.17
CA ARG A 58 -5.64 -6.50 -8.40
C ARG A 58 -4.75 -5.57 -7.58
N ILE A 59 -4.41 -5.96 -6.35
CA ILE A 59 -3.50 -5.20 -5.48
C ILE A 59 -2.07 -5.25 -6.01
N GLU A 60 -1.64 -6.40 -6.56
CA GLU A 60 -0.31 -6.57 -7.14
C GLU A 60 -0.17 -5.84 -8.48
N ASP A 61 -1.25 -5.77 -9.26
CA ASP A 61 -1.33 -5.01 -10.51
C ASP A 61 -1.48 -3.48 -10.29
N ASP A 62 -1.75 -3.04 -9.06
CA ASP A 62 -1.92 -1.63 -8.71
C ASP A 62 -0.57 -0.88 -8.83
N PRO A 63 -0.48 0.16 -9.68
CA PRO A 63 0.74 0.97 -9.77
C PRO A 63 1.09 1.66 -8.44
N TYR A 64 0.13 1.80 -7.51
CA TYR A 64 0.29 2.39 -6.19
C TYR A 64 0.22 1.37 -5.05
N ARG A 65 0.85 0.20 -5.25
CA ARG A 65 0.81 -0.93 -4.30
C ARG A 65 1.26 -0.61 -2.87
N PHE A 66 2.17 0.34 -2.67
CA PHE A 66 2.71 0.70 -1.37
C PHE A 66 1.93 1.85 -0.71
N PRO A 67 2.02 2.05 0.62
CA PRO A 67 1.42 3.23 1.26
C PRO A 67 1.90 4.56 0.65
N VAL A 68 3.18 4.61 0.27
CA VAL A 68 3.83 5.71 -0.45
C VAL A 68 4.58 5.13 -1.64
N ASN A 69 4.35 5.69 -2.83
CA ASN A 69 4.90 5.21 -4.09
C ASN A 69 5.70 6.32 -4.76
N LEU A 70 6.93 6.00 -5.16
CA LEU A 70 7.76 6.85 -6.01
C LEU A 70 7.48 6.51 -7.47
N VAL A 71 6.65 7.31 -8.15
CA VAL A 71 6.20 7.04 -9.52
C VAL A 71 7.38 7.12 -10.48
N GLY A 72 7.56 6.09 -11.30
CA GLY A 72 8.66 6.00 -12.28
C GLY A 72 9.97 5.43 -11.72
N TYR A 73 10.15 5.36 -10.39
CA TYR A 73 11.36 4.81 -9.79
C TYR A 73 11.47 3.29 -10.02
N PRO A 74 12.67 2.72 -10.30
CA PRO A 74 13.97 3.37 -10.50
C PRO A 74 14.29 3.70 -11.97
N ARG A 75 13.30 3.73 -12.86
CA ARG A 75 13.52 3.89 -14.30
C ARG A 75 13.74 5.34 -14.71
N GLU A 76 13.08 6.25 -14.00
CA GLU A 76 13.22 7.69 -14.16
C GLU A 76 14.23 8.27 -13.16
N SER A 77 14.60 9.53 -13.32
CA SER A 77 15.42 10.28 -12.36
C SER A 77 14.61 11.21 -11.46
N GLU A 78 13.32 11.39 -11.75
CA GLU A 78 12.38 12.19 -10.99
C GLU A 78 10.94 11.73 -11.25
N GLY A 79 10.01 12.11 -10.36
CA GLY A 79 8.59 11.81 -10.52
C GLY A 79 7.77 12.23 -9.31
N ASP A 80 6.50 11.83 -9.32
CA ASP A 80 5.57 12.15 -8.22
C ASP A 80 5.70 11.14 -7.07
N VAL A 81 5.46 11.62 -5.86
CA VAL A 81 5.28 10.79 -4.67
C VAL A 81 3.80 10.73 -4.37
N VAL A 82 3.21 9.55 -4.46
CA VAL A 82 1.76 9.37 -4.42
C VAL A 82 1.39 8.38 -3.33
N THR A 83 0.35 8.69 -2.56
CA THR A 83 -0.28 7.73 -1.65
C THR A 83 -0.90 6.59 -2.46
N ARG A 84 -1.26 5.52 -1.75
CA ARG A 84 -2.04 4.44 -2.36
C ARG A 84 -3.38 4.91 -2.96
N ASP A 85 -4.00 5.91 -2.35
CA ASP A 85 -5.33 6.39 -2.77
C ASP A 85 -5.25 7.39 -3.94
N GLY A 86 -4.04 7.60 -4.50
CA GLY A 86 -3.80 8.50 -5.62
C GLY A 86 -3.58 9.96 -5.22
N GLU A 87 -3.43 10.26 -3.93
CA GLU A 87 -3.11 11.61 -3.47
C GLU A 87 -1.63 11.91 -3.70
N VAL A 88 -1.34 13.04 -4.33
CA VAL A 88 0.03 13.49 -4.55
C VAL A 88 0.54 14.15 -3.27
N LEU A 89 1.62 13.62 -2.70
CA LEU A 89 2.27 14.17 -1.51
C LEU A 89 3.37 15.18 -1.83
N GLY A 90 3.88 15.13 -3.06
CA GLY A 90 5.01 15.91 -3.53
C GLY A 90 5.75 15.22 -4.66
N ARG A 91 7.03 15.54 -4.83
CA ARG A 91 7.90 15.02 -5.89
C ARG A 91 9.13 14.36 -5.30
N TRP A 92 9.67 13.40 -6.02
CA TRP A 92 10.98 12.82 -5.75
C TRP A 92 11.93 13.09 -6.92
N ARG A 93 13.23 13.09 -6.61
CA ARG A 93 14.29 13.13 -7.63
C ARG A 93 15.56 12.46 -7.12
N MET A 94 16.42 12.03 -8.02
CA MET A 94 17.81 11.71 -7.69
C MET A 94 18.54 13.00 -7.30
N SER A 95 19.37 12.90 -6.26
CA SER A 95 20.25 13.99 -5.82
C SER A 95 21.19 14.42 -6.94
N ASP A 96 21.37 15.73 -7.12
CA ASP A 96 22.38 16.30 -8.03
C ASP A 96 23.81 16.06 -7.52
N ASP A 97 23.96 15.68 -6.24
CA ASP A 97 25.24 15.24 -5.67
C ASP A 97 25.56 13.79 -6.10
N GLU A 98 26.34 13.66 -7.17
CA GLU A 98 26.83 12.39 -7.70
C GLU A 98 27.60 11.56 -6.67
N ALA A 99 28.18 12.18 -5.62
CA ALA A 99 28.92 11.45 -4.61
C ALA A 99 28.00 10.67 -3.64
N LEU A 100 26.72 11.02 -3.60
CA LEU A 100 25.77 10.50 -2.64
C LEU A 100 24.61 9.72 -3.27
N GLU A 101 24.36 9.70 -4.58
CA GLU A 101 23.29 8.87 -5.22
C GLU A 101 21.99 8.69 -4.36
N MET A 102 21.52 9.77 -3.72
CA MET A 102 20.36 9.71 -2.80
C MET A 102 19.09 9.99 -3.57
N VAL A 103 17.96 9.49 -3.06
CA VAL A 103 16.65 9.93 -3.50
C VAL A 103 16.16 11.00 -2.54
N GLU A 104 15.78 12.15 -3.08
CA GLU A 104 15.26 13.30 -2.37
C GLU A 104 13.74 13.37 -2.50
N PHE A 105 13.07 13.82 -1.45
CA PHE A 105 11.64 14.11 -1.42
C PHE A 105 11.40 15.59 -1.14
N ILE A 106 10.56 16.19 -1.97
CA ILE A 106 10.14 17.59 -1.89
C ILE A 106 8.60 17.58 -1.75
N PRO A 107 8.04 18.02 -0.60
CA PRO A 107 6.59 18.07 -0.40
C PRO A 107 5.86 18.91 -1.45
N GLU A 108 4.58 18.61 -1.68
CA GLU A 108 3.74 19.43 -2.55
C GLU A 108 3.66 20.87 -2.04
N GLY A 109 3.88 21.83 -2.93
CA GLY A 109 3.91 23.26 -2.62
C GLY A 109 5.18 23.73 -1.89
N ALA A 110 6.18 22.87 -1.69
CA ALA A 110 7.49 23.23 -1.17
C ALA A 110 8.55 23.28 -2.30
N ASP A 111 9.56 24.11 -2.10
CA ASP A 111 10.73 24.20 -2.98
C ASP A 111 11.96 23.46 -2.42
N ASP A 112 11.98 23.22 -1.11
CA ASP A 112 13.10 22.60 -0.40
C ASP A 112 12.90 21.10 -0.18
N VAL A 113 14.02 20.38 -0.24
CA VAL A 113 14.09 18.95 0.11
C VAL A 113 13.79 18.77 1.60
N LEU A 114 12.79 17.95 1.91
CA LEU A 114 12.43 17.63 3.28
C LEU A 114 13.15 16.37 3.78
N PHE A 115 13.18 15.32 2.96
CA PHE A 115 13.83 14.05 3.30
C PHE A 115 14.71 13.57 2.16
N ARG A 116 15.76 12.81 2.50
CA ARG A 116 16.57 12.10 1.52
C ARG A 116 17.16 10.83 2.11
N ASP A 117 17.19 9.76 1.34
CA ASP A 117 17.81 8.50 1.75
C ASP A 117 18.29 7.69 0.52
N HIS A 118 19.26 6.80 0.71
CA HIS A 118 19.64 5.81 -0.30
C HIS A 118 18.74 4.57 -0.25
N PHE A 119 18.15 4.29 0.92
CA PHE A 119 17.26 3.18 1.15
C PHE A 119 15.82 3.62 0.94
N ILE A 120 15.29 3.36 -0.26
CA ILE A 120 13.92 3.74 -0.65
C ILE A 120 12.85 3.27 0.33
N GLY A 121 13.01 2.07 0.90
CA GLY A 121 12.09 1.58 1.92
C GLY A 121 12.04 2.49 3.16
N VAL A 122 13.19 3.00 3.59
CA VAL A 122 13.31 3.93 4.73
C VAL A 122 12.76 5.31 4.36
N LEU A 123 13.06 5.80 3.16
CA LEU A 123 12.51 7.07 2.66
C LEU A 123 10.99 7.04 2.62
N CYS A 124 10.39 6.03 1.97
CA CYS A 124 8.94 5.90 1.87
C CYS A 124 8.27 5.76 3.25
N ALA A 125 8.88 5.02 4.18
CA ALA A 125 8.37 4.91 5.55
C ALA A 125 8.41 6.28 6.27
N THR A 126 9.51 7.02 6.14
CA THR A 126 9.66 8.36 6.73
C THR A 126 8.64 9.35 6.17
N ILE A 127 8.40 9.33 4.84
CA ILE A 127 7.37 10.14 4.19
C ILE A 127 5.98 9.76 4.70
N GLN A 128 5.70 8.46 4.85
CA GLN A 128 4.41 7.99 5.37
C GLN A 128 4.17 8.50 6.80
N ASP A 129 5.14 8.33 7.70
CA ASP A 129 5.02 8.79 9.09
C ASP A 129 4.79 10.30 9.17
N TRP A 130 5.50 11.07 8.32
CA TRP A 130 5.30 12.50 8.21
C TRP A 130 3.89 12.87 7.75
N TYR A 131 3.36 12.20 6.72
CA TYR A 131 2.02 12.45 6.19
C TYR A 131 0.93 12.07 7.20
N GLU A 132 1.00 10.88 7.80
CA GLU A 132 0.02 10.42 8.81
C GLU A 132 0.02 11.34 10.07
N GLY A 133 1.18 11.91 10.41
CA GLY A 133 1.30 12.91 11.47
C GLY A 133 0.64 14.26 11.16
N ARG A 134 0.44 14.62 9.88
CA ARG A 134 -0.27 15.83 9.46
C ARG A 134 -1.79 15.65 9.51
N GLU A 135 -2.28 14.50 9.08
CA GLU A 135 -3.72 14.16 9.08
C GLU A 135 -4.29 13.99 10.50
N SER A 136 -3.44 13.74 11.50
CA SER A 136 -3.85 13.59 12.90
C SER A 136 -4.01 14.92 13.65
N ARG A 137 -3.98 16.07 12.97
CA ARG A 137 -3.98 17.42 13.58
C ARG A 137 -5.22 18.25 13.25
#